data_AF-A0A6B3KQ75-F1
#
_entry.id   AF-A0A6B3KQ75-F1
#
_cell.length_a   1.000
_cell.length_b   1.000
_cell.length_c   1.000
_cell.angle_alpha   90.00
_cell.angle_beta   90.00
_cell.angle_gamma   90.00
#
_symmetry.space_group_name_H-M   'P 1'
#
loop_
_entity.id
_entity.type
_entity.pdbx_description
1 polymer ?
#
loop_
_entity_poly.entity_id
_entity_poly.type
_entity_poly.pdbx_seq_one_letter_code
_entity_poly.pdbx_strand_id
1 'polypeptide(L)'
;MEKTVPLRTRIYIDGFNLYYGCLRQTPFKWLDLIKLFEQHILPSVLHQSDPAAPPSTMVLDQCAIRYFTAPILGSAAKGQDSVASQSQYHAALTSSNRISVTKGYYSLTKSSQYLVDAEEPDKNPNLCGKAQVWKLEEKQSDVNLALALYDDALHCADLDQLVLVTNDTDIAPALELIKKKKPRLVIGLVIPTRLDARKVDDTGYMTDKERQANADLRKLADWTRTYIRPEELAASQLPRVVQGGRKATIKPLSWYPRPDLLEAAMTAAKPIRAKASQFFSWAEAPSTYLGNKRPIDLLEDDEGAAQVMTYIETYIRDHLAKNADLD
;
A
#
# COMPACT_ATOMS: atom_id res chain seq x y z
N MET A 1 -33.13 -8.05 20.17
CA MET A 1 -32.01 -7.25 19.65
C MET A 1 -32.35 -6.87 18.23
N GLU A 2 -32.62 -5.59 18.02
CA GLU A 2 -32.84 -5.04 16.67
C GLU A 2 -31.53 -5.22 15.88
N LYS A 3 -31.56 -6.00 14.80
CA LYS A 3 -30.37 -6.22 13.98
C LYS A 3 -30.08 -4.91 13.25
N THR A 4 -28.98 -4.24 13.58
CA THR A 4 -28.52 -3.09 12.81
C THR A 4 -28.17 -3.54 11.40
N VAL A 5 -28.72 -2.84 10.39
CA VAL A 5 -28.38 -3.07 8.99
C VAL A 5 -26.94 -2.59 8.78
N PRO A 6 -26.04 -3.41 8.22
CA PRO A 6 -24.66 -3.00 8.02
C PRO A 6 -24.57 -1.90 6.97
N LEU A 7 -23.68 -0.93 7.19
CA LEU A 7 -23.41 0.14 6.24
C LEU A 7 -22.71 -0.45 5.01
N ARG A 8 -23.32 -0.28 3.84
CA ARG A 8 -22.68 -0.63 2.56
C ARG A 8 -21.63 0.42 2.23
N THR A 9 -20.37 -0.01 2.22
CA THR A 9 -19.20 0.85 2.18
C THR A 9 -18.44 0.72 0.87
N ARG A 10 -18.11 1.86 0.25
CA ARG A 10 -17.14 1.93 -0.87
C ARG A 10 -15.91 2.75 -0.46
N ILE A 11 -14.74 2.31 -0.90
CA ILE A 11 -13.46 2.90 -0.51
C ILE A 11 -12.78 3.59 -1.68
N TYR A 12 -12.28 4.80 -1.45
CA TYR A 12 -11.61 5.66 -2.42
C TYR A 12 -10.19 5.87 -1.96
N ILE A 13 -9.23 5.37 -2.74
CA ILE A 13 -7.83 5.34 -2.35
C ILE A 13 -7.04 6.28 -3.25
N ASP A 14 -6.44 7.29 -2.62
CA ASP A 14 -5.35 8.04 -3.20
C ASP A 14 -4.07 7.19 -3.13
N GLY A 15 -3.68 6.66 -4.29
CA GLY A 15 -2.57 5.71 -4.40
C GLY A 15 -1.22 6.32 -4.04
N PHE A 16 -1.01 7.63 -4.24
CA PHE A 16 0.24 8.28 -3.89
C PHE A 16 0.30 8.68 -2.43
N ASN A 17 -0.81 9.18 -1.88
CA ASN A 17 -0.89 9.45 -0.45
C ASN A 17 -0.70 8.15 0.34
N LEU A 18 -1.33 7.05 -0.10
CA LEU A 18 -1.09 5.71 0.45
C LEU A 18 0.39 5.28 0.32
N TYR A 19 0.95 5.36 -0.89
CA TYR A 19 2.33 4.94 -1.13
C TYR A 19 3.33 5.73 -0.29
N TYR A 20 3.34 7.05 -0.41
CA TYR A 20 4.29 7.89 0.31
C TYR A 20 4.02 7.95 1.81
N GLY A 21 2.78 7.75 2.23
CA GLY A 21 2.34 7.84 3.61
C GLY A 21 2.67 6.62 4.46
N CYS A 22 2.54 5.40 3.93
CA CYS A 22 2.81 4.20 4.72
C CYS A 22 3.46 3.01 4.00
N LEU A 23 3.64 3.03 2.67
CA LEU A 23 4.23 1.91 1.93
C LEU A 23 5.67 2.15 1.46
N ARG A 24 6.07 3.41 1.28
CA ARG A 24 7.42 3.76 0.82
C ARG A 24 8.43 3.35 1.88
N GLN A 25 9.54 2.74 1.43
CA GLN A 25 10.57 2.14 2.30
C GLN A 25 10.04 1.03 3.22
N THR A 26 8.99 0.32 2.81
CA THR A 26 8.54 -0.91 3.48
C THR A 26 8.46 -2.06 2.47
N PRO A 27 8.50 -3.32 2.92
CA PRO A 27 8.26 -4.48 2.07
C PRO A 27 6.77 -4.69 1.76
N PHE A 28 5.87 -3.87 2.30
CA PHE A 28 4.42 -4.10 2.28
C PHE A 28 3.71 -3.54 1.04
N LYS A 29 4.46 -3.31 -0.05
CA LYS A 29 3.94 -2.74 -1.30
C LYS A 29 3.01 -3.69 -2.06
N TRP A 30 3.12 -5.01 -1.84
CA TRP A 30 2.30 -6.05 -2.50
C TRP A 30 0.98 -6.29 -1.73
N LEU A 31 0.21 -5.22 -1.56
CA LEU A 31 -0.89 -5.14 -0.60
C LEU A 31 -2.22 -5.64 -1.18
N ASP A 32 -2.92 -6.49 -0.43
CA ASP A 32 -4.30 -6.87 -0.65
C ASP A 32 -5.20 -5.83 0.03
N LEU A 33 -5.67 -4.88 -0.77
CA LEU A 33 -6.49 -3.78 -0.30
C LEU A 33 -7.84 -4.25 0.23
N ILE A 34 -8.46 -5.28 -0.38
CA ILE A 34 -9.74 -5.79 0.10
C ILE A 34 -9.54 -6.40 1.48
N LYS A 35 -8.54 -7.26 1.63
CA LYS A 35 -8.22 -7.89 2.92
C LYS A 35 -7.90 -6.86 3.99
N LEU A 36 -7.08 -5.85 3.66
CA LEU A 36 -6.75 -4.77 4.58
C LEU A 36 -8.00 -4.10 5.14
N PHE A 37 -8.93 -3.70 4.26
CA PHE A 37 -10.10 -2.97 4.71
C PHE A 37 -11.17 -3.85 5.36
N GLU A 38 -11.44 -5.01 4.79
CA GLU A 38 -12.48 -5.94 5.25
C GLU A 38 -12.13 -6.60 6.58
N GLN A 39 -10.85 -6.94 6.81
CA GLN A 39 -10.43 -7.72 7.98
C GLN A 39 -9.78 -6.88 9.09
N HIS A 40 -9.21 -5.71 8.76
CA HIS A 40 -8.43 -4.93 9.74
C HIS A 40 -8.97 -3.52 9.95
N ILE A 41 -9.16 -2.74 8.88
CA ILE A 41 -9.49 -1.32 9.02
C ILE A 41 -10.93 -1.12 9.47
N LEU A 42 -11.92 -1.56 8.68
CA LEU A 42 -13.33 -1.30 8.97
C LEU A 42 -13.80 -1.93 10.29
N PRO A 43 -13.42 -3.19 10.63
CA PRO A 43 -13.82 -3.78 11.91
C PRO A 43 -13.25 -3.06 13.15
N SER A 44 -12.18 -2.27 12.99
CA SER A 44 -11.58 -1.50 14.09
C SER A 44 -12.27 -0.16 14.37
N VAL A 45 -13.23 0.25 13.54
CA VAL A 45 -13.89 1.56 13.65
C VAL A 45 -15.13 1.44 14.54
N LEU A 46 -15.22 2.29 15.57
CA LEU A 46 -16.32 2.32 16.55
C LEU A 46 -17.37 3.40 16.24
N HIS A 47 -17.67 3.63 14.96
CA HIS A 47 -18.65 4.64 14.56
C HIS A 47 -20.06 4.21 14.99
N GLN A 48 -20.84 5.14 15.54
CA GLN A 48 -22.22 4.94 15.96
C GLN A 48 -23.07 6.05 15.33
N SER A 49 -24.28 5.70 14.87
CA SER A 49 -25.23 6.68 14.31
C SER A 49 -25.82 7.61 15.39
N ASP A 50 -25.85 7.13 16.63
CA ASP A 50 -26.32 7.82 17.83
C ASP A 50 -25.49 7.30 19.03
N PRO A 51 -25.13 8.14 20.03
CA PRO A 51 -24.45 7.70 21.25
C PRO A 51 -25.04 6.47 21.95
N ALA A 52 -26.36 6.24 21.86
CA ALA A 52 -27.03 5.09 22.47
C ALA A 52 -27.07 3.84 21.58
N ALA A 53 -26.74 3.95 20.29
CA ALA A 53 -26.78 2.84 19.35
C ALA A 53 -25.53 1.95 19.46
N PRO A 54 -25.62 0.64 19.18
CA PRO A 54 -24.43 -0.20 19.07
C PRO A 54 -23.53 0.28 17.90
N PRO A 55 -22.22 -0.03 17.92
CA PRO A 55 -21.32 0.28 16.81
C PRO A 55 -21.83 -0.25 15.47
N SER A 56 -21.78 0.60 14.45
CA SER A 56 -22.18 0.25 13.09
C SER A 56 -21.25 -0.81 12.51
N THR A 57 -21.83 -1.89 11.99
CA THR A 57 -21.08 -2.85 11.17
C THR A 57 -20.95 -2.30 9.75
N MET A 58 -19.78 -2.44 9.13
CA MET A 58 -19.49 -1.96 7.78
C MET A 58 -19.18 -3.15 6.88
N VAL A 59 -19.79 -3.20 5.69
CA VAL A 59 -19.55 -4.25 4.70
C VAL A 59 -19.18 -3.64 3.37
N LEU A 60 -18.18 -4.20 2.70
CA LEU A 60 -17.73 -3.69 1.41
C LEU A 60 -18.79 -3.91 0.33
N ASP A 61 -19.07 -2.88 -0.46
CA ASP A 61 -19.90 -2.96 -1.66
C ASP A 61 -19.32 -3.93 -2.72
N GLN A 62 -20.11 -4.24 -3.75
CA GLN A 62 -19.64 -5.02 -4.90
C GLN A 62 -18.45 -4.34 -5.58
N CYS A 63 -18.56 -3.04 -5.87
CA CYS A 63 -17.40 -2.22 -6.24
C CYS A 63 -16.77 -1.71 -4.94
N ALA A 64 -16.01 -2.58 -4.29
CA ALA A 64 -15.46 -2.32 -2.97
C ALA A 64 -14.48 -1.14 -2.96
N ILE A 65 -13.62 -1.05 -3.99
CA ILE A 65 -12.50 -0.11 -4.00
C ILE A 65 -12.37 0.61 -5.35
N ARG A 66 -12.14 1.92 -5.28
CA ARG A 66 -11.72 2.78 -6.37
C ARG A 66 -10.35 3.34 -6.07
N TYR A 67 -9.35 2.96 -6.85
CA TYR A 67 -7.95 3.30 -6.65
C TYR A 67 -7.48 4.30 -7.69
N PHE A 68 -6.99 5.46 -7.24
CA PHE A 68 -6.58 6.57 -8.09
C PHE A 68 -5.06 6.73 -8.04
N THR A 69 -4.42 6.82 -9.22
CA THR A 69 -2.95 6.86 -9.32
C THR A 69 -2.51 7.39 -10.68
N ALA A 70 -1.20 7.40 -10.95
CA ALA A 70 -0.61 7.69 -12.24
C ALA A 70 0.53 6.69 -12.53
N PRO A 71 0.66 6.19 -13.77
CA PRO A 71 1.78 5.33 -14.15
C PRO A 71 3.11 6.07 -14.01
N ILE A 72 4.10 5.46 -13.35
CA ILE A 72 5.43 6.04 -13.19
C ILE A 72 6.03 6.32 -14.58
N LEU A 73 6.52 7.55 -14.77
CA LEU A 73 7.24 7.93 -15.97
C LEU A 73 8.64 7.30 -15.95
N GLY A 74 8.97 6.47 -16.94
CA GLY A 74 10.25 5.75 -16.98
C GLY A 74 11.49 6.66 -16.94
N SER A 75 11.43 7.83 -17.60
CA SER A 75 12.52 8.81 -17.58
C SER A 75 12.74 9.50 -16.23
N ALA A 76 11.80 9.35 -15.29
CA ALA A 76 11.88 9.90 -13.93
C ALA A 76 11.86 8.81 -12.85
N ALA A 77 11.92 7.53 -13.24
CA ALA A 77 11.94 6.41 -12.32
C ALA A 77 13.25 6.40 -11.51
N LYS A 78 13.14 6.19 -10.19
CA LYS A 78 14.32 6.12 -9.30
C LYS A 78 14.91 4.71 -9.20
N GLY A 79 14.07 3.68 -9.26
CA GLY A 79 14.50 2.28 -9.25
C GLY A 79 14.40 1.67 -10.65
N GLN A 80 15.34 0.78 -10.98
CA GLN A 80 15.42 0.14 -12.30
C GLN A 80 14.13 -0.62 -12.68
N ASP A 81 13.46 -1.20 -11.68
CA ASP A 81 12.24 -2.00 -11.86
C ASP A 81 10.95 -1.25 -11.50
N SER A 82 11.02 0.03 -11.11
CA SER A 82 9.87 0.76 -10.53
C SER A 82 8.63 0.76 -11.43
N VAL A 83 8.82 0.99 -12.74
CA VAL A 83 7.73 0.99 -13.73
C VAL A 83 7.11 -0.40 -13.88
N ALA A 84 7.94 -1.43 -13.96
CA ALA A 84 7.50 -2.80 -14.11
C ALA A 84 6.76 -3.29 -12.85
N SER A 85 7.32 -3.01 -11.67
CA SER A 85 6.77 -3.38 -10.37
C SER A 85 5.43 -2.70 -10.09
N GLN A 86 5.30 -1.40 -10.39
CA GLN A 86 4.01 -0.71 -10.29
C GLN A 86 2.98 -1.29 -11.27
N SER A 87 3.39 -1.56 -12.52
CA SER A 87 2.50 -2.15 -13.51
C SER A 87 2.00 -3.53 -13.10
N GLN A 88 2.86 -4.37 -12.51
CA GLN A 88 2.48 -5.67 -11.96
C GLN A 88 1.47 -5.55 -10.83
N TYR A 89 1.66 -4.60 -9.91
CA TYR A 89 0.73 -4.36 -8.81
C TYR A 89 -0.62 -3.85 -9.30
N HIS A 90 -0.64 -2.87 -10.21
CA HIS A 90 -1.90 -2.41 -10.82
C HIS A 90 -2.64 -3.54 -11.52
N ALA A 91 -1.93 -4.41 -12.25
CA ALA A 91 -2.53 -5.59 -12.88
C ALA A 91 -3.05 -6.61 -11.85
N ALA A 92 -2.38 -6.77 -10.71
CA ALA A 92 -2.86 -7.59 -9.59
C ALA A 92 -4.14 -7.02 -8.98
N LEU A 93 -4.21 -5.70 -8.74
CA LEU A 93 -5.42 -5.05 -8.24
C LEU A 93 -6.59 -5.26 -9.19
N THR A 94 -6.39 -5.02 -10.50
CA THR A 94 -7.44 -5.18 -11.50
C THR A 94 -7.81 -6.65 -11.81
N SER A 95 -7.12 -7.62 -11.22
CA SER A 95 -7.53 -9.03 -11.33
C SER A 95 -8.79 -9.32 -10.50
N SER A 96 -9.05 -8.52 -9.47
CA SER A 96 -10.30 -8.50 -8.72
C SER A 96 -11.33 -7.66 -9.47
N ASN A 97 -12.54 -8.22 -9.66
CA ASN A 97 -13.67 -7.46 -10.19
C ASN A 97 -14.26 -6.45 -9.18
N ARG A 98 -13.78 -6.46 -7.93
CA ARG A 98 -14.21 -5.53 -6.87
C ARG A 98 -13.36 -4.26 -6.79
N ILE A 99 -12.26 -4.17 -7.55
CA ILE A 99 -11.35 -3.03 -7.55
C ILE A 99 -11.32 -2.38 -8.92
N SER A 100 -11.61 -1.09 -8.98
CA SER A 100 -11.40 -0.25 -10.15
C SER A 100 -10.14 0.60 -10.00
N VAL A 101 -9.36 0.75 -11.07
CA VAL A 101 -8.15 1.58 -11.07
C VAL A 101 -8.32 2.71 -12.09
N THR A 102 -8.29 3.96 -11.64
CA THR A 102 -8.33 5.16 -12.48
C THR A 102 -6.95 5.80 -12.53
N LYS A 103 -6.43 6.01 -13.74
CA LYS A 103 -5.07 6.50 -13.98
C LYS A 103 -5.10 7.93 -14.52
N GLY A 104 -4.50 8.86 -13.78
CA GLY A 104 -4.01 10.12 -14.30
C GLY A 104 -2.68 9.93 -15.05
N TYR A 105 -1.88 10.99 -15.13
CA TYR A 105 -0.59 10.94 -15.81
C TYR A 105 0.44 11.87 -15.16
N TYR A 106 1.71 11.63 -15.46
CA TYR A 106 2.79 12.55 -15.10
C TYR A 106 3.10 13.52 -16.24
N SER A 107 3.29 14.79 -15.87
CA SER A 107 3.80 15.84 -16.72
C SER A 107 5.24 16.13 -16.33
N LEU A 108 6.19 15.91 -17.26
CA LEU A 108 7.60 16.28 -17.08
C LEU A 108 7.92 17.48 -17.97
N THR A 109 8.13 18.64 -17.36
CA THR A 109 8.41 19.89 -18.09
C THR A 109 9.64 20.58 -17.53
N LYS A 110 10.29 21.43 -18.34
CA LYS A 110 11.28 22.37 -17.82
C LYS A 110 10.53 23.56 -17.22
N SER A 111 10.86 23.92 -15.98
CA SER A 111 10.28 25.07 -15.30
C SER A 111 11.37 25.97 -14.71
N SER A 112 11.12 27.27 -14.70
CA SER A 112 11.99 28.26 -14.06
C SER A 112 11.53 28.45 -12.62
N GLN A 113 12.32 27.98 -11.65
CA GLN A 113 12.00 28.09 -10.22
C GLN A 113 12.94 29.05 -9.51
N TYR A 114 12.43 29.74 -8.49
CA TYR A 114 13.24 30.60 -7.63
C TYR A 114 14.19 29.75 -6.78
N LEU A 115 15.45 30.18 -6.70
CA LEU A 115 16.45 29.61 -5.80
C LEU A 115 16.24 30.20 -4.40
N VAL A 116 16.44 29.38 -3.37
CA VAL A 116 16.52 29.87 -1.98
C VAL A 116 17.88 30.53 -1.81
N ASP A 117 17.91 31.79 -1.37
CA ASP A 117 19.14 32.51 -1.08
C ASP A 117 19.81 31.89 0.16
N ALA A 118 21.08 31.52 0.05
CA ALA A 118 21.79 30.80 1.11
C ALA A 118 22.15 31.72 2.28
N GLU A 119 22.38 33.01 2.01
CA GLU A 119 22.74 34.02 3.02
C GLU A 119 21.48 34.67 3.61
N GLU A 120 20.40 34.76 2.82
CA GLU A 120 19.11 35.32 3.23
C GLU A 120 17.93 34.36 2.97
N PRO A 121 17.76 33.25 3.72
CA PRO A 121 16.74 32.23 3.43
C PRO A 121 15.28 32.73 3.43
N ASP A 122 14.98 33.78 4.20
CA ASP A 122 13.65 34.39 4.31
C ASP A 122 13.38 35.48 3.25
N LYS A 123 14.34 35.71 2.35
CA LYS A 123 14.21 36.67 1.26
C LYS A 123 13.03 36.31 0.38
N ASN A 124 12.24 37.33 0.02
CA ASN A 124 11.07 37.12 -0.83
C ASN A 124 11.48 36.40 -2.13
N PRO A 125 10.78 35.31 -2.53
CA PRO A 125 11.18 34.53 -3.69
C PRO A 125 11.32 35.36 -4.97
N ASN A 126 10.47 36.36 -5.17
CA ASN A 126 10.52 37.24 -6.35
C ASN A 126 11.81 38.06 -6.49
N LEU A 127 12.60 38.22 -5.42
CA LEU A 127 13.89 38.89 -5.40
C LEU A 127 15.07 37.92 -5.58
N CYS A 128 14.79 36.61 -5.64
CA CYS A 128 15.82 35.58 -5.78
C CYS A 128 16.12 35.27 -7.25
N GLY A 129 17.32 34.72 -7.49
CA GLY A 129 17.69 34.17 -8.79
C GLY A 129 16.80 32.99 -9.21
N LYS A 130 16.80 32.64 -10.50
CA LYS A 130 16.04 31.50 -11.03
C LYS A 130 16.96 30.46 -11.65
N ALA A 131 16.57 29.19 -11.55
CA ALA A 131 17.21 28.08 -12.25
C ALA A 131 16.20 27.28 -13.07
N GLN A 132 16.66 26.71 -14.18
CA GLN A 132 15.89 25.74 -14.96
C GLN A 132 15.96 24.38 -14.29
N VAL A 133 14.79 23.85 -13.92
CA VAL A 133 14.66 22.52 -13.29
C VAL A 133 13.66 21.67 -14.07
N TRP A 134 13.87 20.36 -14.03
CA TRP A 134 12.85 19.41 -14.45
C TRP A 134 11.77 19.31 -13.37
N LYS A 135 10.55 19.71 -13.71
CA LYS A 135 9.37 19.62 -12.86
C LYS A 135 8.58 18.37 -13.26
N LEU A 136 8.53 17.40 -12.36
CA LEU A 136 7.67 16.23 -12.50
C LEU A 136 6.42 16.45 -11.65
N GLU A 137 5.26 16.53 -12.29
CA GLU A 137 3.98 16.73 -11.61
C GLU A 137 2.99 15.64 -11.99
N GLU A 138 2.34 15.08 -10.99
CA GLU A 138 1.17 14.27 -11.19
C GLU A 138 -0.01 15.14 -11.60
N LYS A 139 -0.87 14.65 -12.50
CA LYS A 139 -2.06 15.34 -12.97
C LYS A 139 -3.27 14.42 -12.97
N GLN A 140 -4.44 15.02 -12.78
CA GLN A 140 -5.78 14.45 -12.88
C GLN A 140 -6.20 13.41 -11.83
N SER A 141 -5.29 12.80 -11.08
CA SER A 141 -5.65 11.81 -10.05
C SER A 141 -6.60 12.36 -9.00
N ASP A 142 -6.27 13.52 -8.41
CA ASP A 142 -7.07 14.18 -7.36
C ASP A 142 -8.45 14.60 -7.89
N VAL A 143 -8.47 15.15 -9.11
CA VAL A 143 -9.72 15.54 -9.79
C VAL A 143 -10.59 14.32 -10.08
N ASN A 144 -10.00 13.24 -10.60
CA ASN A 144 -10.73 12.00 -10.86
C ASN A 144 -11.28 11.37 -9.57
N LEU A 145 -10.50 11.42 -8.49
CA LEU A 145 -10.91 10.95 -7.18
C LEU A 145 -12.09 11.77 -6.64
N ALA A 146 -12.01 13.10 -6.69
CA ALA A 146 -13.09 14.00 -6.28
C ALA A 146 -14.38 13.79 -7.09
N LEU A 147 -14.26 13.67 -8.42
CA LEU A 147 -15.40 13.46 -9.30
C LEU A 147 -16.05 12.10 -9.07
N ALA A 148 -15.27 11.03 -8.94
CA ALA A 148 -15.80 9.69 -8.71
C ALA A 148 -16.46 9.56 -7.33
N LEU A 149 -15.87 10.18 -6.30
CA LEU A 149 -16.44 10.24 -4.95
C LEU A 149 -17.79 10.95 -4.97
N TYR A 150 -17.86 12.13 -5.62
CA TYR A 150 -19.07 12.92 -5.74
C TYR A 150 -20.16 12.22 -6.56
N ASP A 151 -19.79 11.62 -7.69
CA ASP A 151 -20.72 10.92 -8.58
C ASP A 151 -21.36 9.72 -7.87
N ASP A 152 -20.54 8.88 -7.22
CA ASP A 152 -21.04 7.73 -6.49
C ASP A 152 -21.92 8.15 -5.30
N ALA A 153 -21.57 9.23 -4.58
CA ALA A 153 -22.41 9.76 -3.49
C ALA A 153 -23.83 10.14 -3.97
N LEU A 154 -23.94 10.65 -5.20
CA LEU A 154 -25.21 11.10 -5.74
C LEU A 154 -26.02 9.98 -6.37
N HIS A 155 -25.37 9.11 -7.14
CA HIS A 155 -26.02 8.18 -8.04
C HIS A 155 -26.05 6.72 -7.55
N CYS A 156 -25.23 6.34 -6.57
CA CYS A 156 -25.30 5.01 -5.96
C CYS A 156 -26.21 5.04 -4.72
N ALA A 157 -27.52 4.87 -4.91
CA ALA A 157 -28.52 4.94 -3.82
C ALA A 157 -28.33 3.89 -2.72
N ASP A 158 -27.63 2.81 -3.05
CA ASP A 158 -27.34 1.67 -2.20
C ASP A 158 -26.12 1.85 -1.28
N LEU A 159 -25.34 2.91 -1.46
CA LEU A 159 -24.18 3.18 -0.60
C LEU A 159 -24.63 3.97 0.64
N ASP A 160 -24.30 3.43 1.80
CA ASP A 160 -24.53 4.08 3.09
C ASP A 160 -23.28 4.82 3.58
N GLN A 161 -22.10 4.43 3.08
CA GLN A 161 -20.82 4.97 3.50
C GLN A 161 -19.80 5.09 2.36
N LEU A 162 -19.08 6.20 2.35
CA LEU A 162 -17.87 6.40 1.56
C LEU A 162 -16.67 6.52 2.50
N VAL A 163 -15.60 5.76 2.22
CA VAL A 163 -14.35 5.83 2.99
C VAL A 163 -13.25 6.37 2.10
N LEU A 164 -12.68 7.50 2.51
CA LEU A 164 -11.60 8.15 1.80
C LEU A 164 -10.25 7.83 2.45
N VAL A 165 -9.26 7.45 1.64
CA VAL A 165 -7.91 7.12 2.09
C VAL A 165 -6.93 8.13 1.53
N THR A 166 -6.76 9.24 2.25
CA THR A 166 -5.84 10.33 1.90
C THR A 166 -5.57 11.22 3.11
N ASN A 167 -4.53 12.04 3.03
CA ASN A 167 -4.27 13.18 3.92
C ASN A 167 -4.19 14.49 3.12
N ASP A 168 -4.60 14.48 1.85
CA ASP A 168 -4.60 15.66 0.98
C ASP A 168 -5.86 16.51 1.21
N THR A 169 -5.66 17.80 1.48
CA THR A 169 -6.73 18.76 1.73
C THR A 169 -7.51 19.17 0.50
N ASP A 170 -6.96 18.97 -0.69
CA ASP A 170 -7.58 19.43 -1.95
C ASP A 170 -8.93 18.75 -2.22
N ILE A 171 -9.22 17.64 -1.54
CA ILE A 171 -10.51 16.93 -1.59
C ILE A 171 -11.62 17.57 -0.74
N ALA A 172 -11.29 18.47 0.18
CA ALA A 172 -12.25 19.04 1.13
C ALA A 172 -13.50 19.66 0.47
N PRO A 173 -13.40 20.44 -0.64
CA PRO A 173 -14.58 21.00 -1.31
C PRO A 173 -15.56 19.93 -1.82
N ALA A 174 -15.06 18.77 -2.26
CA ALA A 174 -15.91 17.67 -2.68
C ALA A 174 -16.68 17.07 -1.49
N LEU A 175 -16.00 16.87 -0.35
CA LEU A 175 -16.64 16.37 0.87
C LEU A 175 -17.71 17.33 1.39
N GLU A 176 -17.43 18.64 1.42
CA GLU A 176 -18.41 19.66 1.82
C GLU A 176 -19.68 19.60 0.96
N LEU A 177 -19.51 19.47 -0.36
CA LEU A 177 -20.63 19.39 -1.28
C LEU A 177 -21.42 18.09 -1.11
N ILE A 178 -20.74 16.96 -0.87
CA ILE A 178 -21.38 15.67 -0.58
C ILE A 178 -22.21 15.78 0.69
N LYS A 179 -21.66 16.29 1.81
CA LYS A 179 -22.42 16.44 3.07
C LYS A 179 -23.65 17.31 2.88
N LYS A 180 -23.52 18.40 2.12
CA LYS A 180 -24.65 19.29 1.79
C LYS A 180 -25.75 18.58 1.00
N LYS A 181 -25.38 17.71 0.05
CA LYS A 181 -26.34 17.03 -0.86
C LYS A 181 -26.89 15.72 -0.29
N LYS A 182 -26.11 15.04 0.55
CA LYS A 182 -26.38 13.71 1.11
C LYS A 182 -26.04 13.69 2.60
N PRO A 183 -26.78 14.40 3.46
CA PRO A 183 -26.44 14.55 4.89
C PRO A 183 -26.55 13.24 5.69
N ARG A 184 -27.15 12.19 5.14
CA ARG A 184 -27.23 10.86 5.77
C ARG A 184 -26.11 9.91 5.36
N LEU A 185 -25.34 10.26 4.33
CA LEU A 185 -24.26 9.43 3.84
C LEU A 185 -23.07 9.56 4.80
N VAL A 186 -22.61 8.44 5.34
CA VAL A 186 -21.50 8.42 6.29
C VAL A 186 -20.18 8.60 5.53
N ILE A 187 -19.33 9.50 6.00
CA ILE A 187 -18.00 9.76 5.46
C ILE A 187 -16.95 9.27 6.46
N GLY A 188 -16.25 8.21 6.08
CA GLY A 188 -15.06 7.74 6.78
C GLY A 188 -13.79 8.33 6.20
N LEU A 189 -12.82 8.65 7.05
CA LEU A 189 -11.50 9.10 6.64
C LEU A 189 -10.42 8.18 7.21
N VAL A 190 -9.52 7.69 6.37
CA VAL A 190 -8.34 6.92 6.76
C VAL A 190 -7.12 7.70 6.33
N ILE A 191 -6.32 8.13 7.29
CA ILE A 191 -5.06 8.82 7.04
C ILE A 191 -3.98 7.77 6.83
N PRO A 192 -3.42 7.62 5.61
CA PRO A 192 -2.36 6.66 5.37
C PRO A 192 -1.05 7.21 5.93
N THR A 193 -0.80 6.95 7.20
CA THR A 193 0.43 7.33 7.91
C THR A 193 0.86 6.22 8.84
N ARG A 194 2.13 6.20 9.19
CA ARG A 194 2.72 5.26 10.15
C ARG A 194 2.89 5.93 11.51
N LEU A 195 2.91 5.10 12.54
CA LEU A 195 3.45 5.49 13.84
C LEU A 195 4.98 5.60 13.72
N ASP A 196 5.56 6.63 14.33
CA ASP A 196 7.01 6.86 14.33
C ASP A 196 7.66 5.92 15.35
N ALA A 197 8.35 4.89 14.86
CA ALA A 197 9.01 3.89 15.69
C ALA A 197 10.15 4.45 16.57
N ARG A 198 10.60 5.69 16.31
CA ARG A 198 11.66 6.34 17.09
C ARG A 198 11.12 7.07 18.31
N LYS A 199 9.80 7.16 18.47
CA LYS A 199 9.15 7.96 19.50
C LYS A 199 8.14 7.12 20.25
N VAL A 200 8.64 6.53 21.32
CA VAL A 200 7.92 5.67 22.24
C VAL A 200 7.66 6.45 23.51
N ASP A 201 6.45 6.35 24.07
CA ASP A 201 6.14 6.95 25.36
C ASP A 201 6.77 6.18 26.53
N ASP A 202 6.64 6.72 27.74
CA ASP A 202 7.18 6.12 28.97
C ASP A 202 6.60 4.73 29.28
N THR A 203 5.52 4.32 28.60
CA THR A 203 4.87 3.02 28.75
C THR A 203 5.30 2.00 27.68
N GLY A 204 6.21 2.37 26.78
CA GLY A 204 6.69 1.49 25.72
C GLY A 204 5.79 1.47 24.48
N TYR A 205 4.79 2.34 24.39
CA TYR A 205 3.88 2.42 23.24
C TYR A 205 4.29 3.52 22.27
N MET A 206 4.23 3.22 20.98
CA MET A 206 4.46 4.19 19.90
C MET A 206 3.24 5.11 19.79
N THR A 207 3.41 6.39 20.11
CA THR A 207 2.31 7.37 20.19
C THR A 207 2.37 8.43 19.09
N ASP A 208 3.57 8.74 18.60
CA ASP A 208 3.78 9.76 17.58
C ASP A 208 3.58 9.22 16.15
N LYS A 209 3.18 10.11 15.24
CA LYS A 209 2.91 9.79 13.83
C LYS A 209 3.93 10.46 12.92
N GLU A 210 4.32 9.79 11.85
CA GLU A 210 5.23 10.39 10.85
C GLU A 210 4.60 11.59 10.11
N ARG A 211 3.28 11.58 9.98
CA ARG A 211 2.49 12.67 9.40
C ARG A 211 1.30 12.96 10.30
N GLN A 212 1.12 14.24 10.62
CA GLN A 212 -0.07 14.69 11.32
C GLN A 212 -1.26 14.69 10.36
N ALA A 213 -2.39 14.17 10.82
CA ALA A 213 -3.62 14.25 10.06
C ALA A 213 -4.09 15.70 9.95
N ASN A 214 -4.58 16.09 8.78
CA ASN A 214 -5.11 17.43 8.59
C ASN A 214 -6.39 17.66 9.41
N ALA A 215 -6.44 18.76 10.15
CA ALA A 215 -7.58 19.08 11.03
C ALA A 215 -8.87 19.41 10.26
N ASP A 216 -8.77 19.94 9.04
CA ASP A 216 -9.95 20.35 8.27
C ASP A 216 -10.66 19.16 7.64
N LEU A 217 -9.91 18.18 7.13
CA LEU A 217 -10.49 16.92 6.64
C LEU A 217 -11.23 16.16 7.74
N ARG A 218 -10.70 16.17 8.97
CA ARG A 218 -11.34 15.51 10.12
C ARG A 218 -12.71 16.08 10.45
N LYS A 219 -12.92 17.39 10.28
CA LYS A 219 -14.22 18.04 10.52
C LYS A 219 -15.29 17.59 9.51
N LEU A 220 -14.86 17.14 8.33
CA LEU A 220 -15.74 16.70 7.26
C LEU A 220 -16.08 15.20 7.35
N ALA A 221 -15.31 14.41 8.09
CA ALA A 221 -15.57 12.99 8.30
C ALA A 221 -16.41 12.72 9.57
N ASP A 222 -17.27 11.70 9.53
CA ASP A 222 -18.04 11.22 10.67
C ASP A 222 -17.22 10.29 11.58
N TRP A 223 -16.14 9.74 11.04
CA TRP A 223 -15.10 9.07 11.80
C TRP A 223 -13.76 9.19 11.09
N THR A 224 -12.67 9.13 11.85
CA THR A 224 -11.31 9.17 11.29
C THR A 224 -10.43 8.09 11.91
N ARG A 225 -9.82 7.28 11.05
CA ARG A 225 -8.69 6.43 11.41
C ARG A 225 -7.41 7.17 11.11
N THR A 226 -6.59 7.34 12.14
CA THR A 226 -5.47 8.31 12.08
C THR A 226 -4.13 7.72 11.69
N TYR A 227 -4.05 6.41 11.46
CA TYR A 227 -2.86 5.68 10.99
C TYR A 227 -3.25 4.26 10.52
N ILE A 228 -2.33 3.58 9.83
CA ILE A 228 -2.42 2.16 9.48
C ILE A 228 -1.23 1.45 10.15
N ARG A 229 -1.48 0.32 10.81
CA ARG A 229 -0.43 -0.36 11.57
C ARG A 229 0.44 -1.27 10.69
N PRO A 230 1.74 -1.40 10.96
CA PRO A 230 2.60 -2.31 10.21
C PRO A 230 2.10 -3.76 10.19
N GLU A 231 1.55 -4.27 11.30
CA GLU A 231 1.00 -5.62 11.39
C GLU A 231 -0.22 -5.83 10.49
N GLU A 232 -1.02 -4.79 10.26
CA GLU A 232 -2.17 -4.84 9.35
C GLU A 232 -1.69 -4.89 7.89
N LEU A 233 -0.66 -4.12 7.56
CA LEU A 233 -0.02 -4.15 6.25
C LEU A 233 0.63 -5.52 6.00
N ALA A 234 1.34 -6.07 6.98
CA ALA A 234 1.98 -7.38 6.90
C ALA A 234 0.95 -8.51 6.75
N ALA A 235 -0.13 -8.48 7.53
CA ALA A 235 -1.21 -9.46 7.45
C ALA A 235 -2.01 -9.38 6.14
N SER A 236 -1.97 -8.23 5.46
CA SER A 236 -2.74 -7.95 4.25
C SER A 236 -1.91 -8.01 2.97
N GLN A 237 -0.88 -8.85 2.88
CA GLN A 237 -0.15 -9.02 1.62
C GLN A 237 -0.89 -9.97 0.67
N LEU A 238 -0.91 -9.63 -0.63
CA LEU A 238 -1.36 -10.53 -1.69
C LEU A 238 -0.48 -11.80 -1.72
N PRO A 239 -0.99 -12.94 -2.20
CA PRO A 239 -0.14 -14.08 -2.50
C PRO A 239 0.93 -13.69 -3.52
N ARG A 240 2.10 -14.35 -3.48
CA ARG A 240 3.21 -14.04 -4.40
C ARG A 240 2.75 -14.05 -5.86
N VAL A 241 1.89 -14.99 -6.24
CA VAL A 241 1.31 -15.07 -7.58
C VAL A 241 -0.18 -14.76 -7.47
N VAL A 242 -0.61 -13.72 -8.18
CA VAL A 242 -2.04 -13.41 -8.33
C VAL A 242 -2.46 -13.89 -9.71
N GLN A 243 -3.39 -14.85 -9.73
CA GLN A 243 -3.99 -15.33 -10.96
C GLN A 243 -4.96 -14.26 -11.46
N GLY A 244 -4.74 -13.77 -12.68
CA GLY A 244 -5.58 -12.75 -13.31
C GLY A 244 -5.68 -13.00 -14.80
N GLY A 245 -6.75 -12.46 -15.42
CA GLY A 245 -7.13 -12.58 -16.83
C GLY A 245 -6.19 -13.40 -17.73
N ARG A 246 -5.41 -12.73 -18.59
CA ARG A 246 -4.54 -13.40 -19.58
C ARG A 246 -3.16 -13.82 -19.05
N LYS A 247 -2.67 -13.23 -17.97
CA LYS A 247 -1.33 -13.48 -17.43
C LYS A 247 -1.30 -13.28 -15.92
N ALA A 248 -0.71 -14.23 -15.21
CA ALA A 248 -0.46 -14.10 -13.78
C ALA A 248 0.51 -12.95 -13.50
N THR A 249 0.23 -12.20 -12.45
CA THR A 249 1.15 -11.20 -11.90
C THR A 249 1.90 -11.79 -10.72
N ILE A 250 3.15 -11.37 -10.54
CA ILE A 250 4.06 -11.95 -9.56
C ILE A 250 4.60 -10.82 -8.70
N LYS A 251 4.70 -11.01 -7.39
CA LYS A 251 5.34 -10.05 -6.47
C LYS A 251 6.77 -9.74 -6.94
N PRO A 252 7.12 -8.46 -7.15
CA PRO A 252 8.49 -8.07 -7.49
C PRO A 252 9.51 -8.51 -6.42
N LEU A 253 10.68 -8.97 -6.84
CA LEU A 253 11.77 -9.36 -5.93
C LEU A 253 12.23 -8.19 -5.05
N SER A 254 12.31 -6.99 -5.62
CA SER A 254 12.67 -5.75 -4.91
C SER A 254 11.66 -5.31 -3.83
N TRP A 255 10.53 -6.02 -3.69
CA TRP A 255 9.50 -5.76 -2.69
C TRP A 255 9.55 -6.74 -1.52
N TYR A 256 10.54 -7.64 -1.48
CA TYR A 256 10.85 -8.42 -0.27
C TYR A 256 11.71 -7.59 0.70
N PRO A 257 11.73 -7.92 2.00
CA PRO A 257 12.49 -7.14 2.99
C PRO A 257 14.00 -7.09 2.71
N ARG A 258 14.57 -8.23 2.29
CA ARG A 258 15.99 -8.39 1.91
C ARG A 258 16.09 -9.02 0.52
N PRO A 259 15.89 -8.23 -0.55
CA PRO A 259 15.95 -8.74 -1.91
C PRO A 259 17.33 -9.32 -2.25
N ASP A 260 18.38 -8.78 -1.66
CA ASP A 260 19.76 -9.25 -1.75
C ASP A 260 19.93 -10.68 -1.22
N LEU A 261 19.40 -10.98 -0.03
CA LEU A 261 19.47 -12.31 0.58
C LEU A 261 18.61 -13.32 -0.19
N LEU A 262 17.43 -12.89 -0.64
CA LEU A 262 16.55 -13.71 -1.47
C LEU A 262 17.22 -14.10 -2.80
N GLU A 263 17.83 -13.14 -3.50
CA GLU A 263 18.54 -13.39 -4.76
C GLU A 263 19.78 -14.28 -4.57
N ALA A 264 20.52 -14.11 -3.46
CA ALA A 264 21.64 -14.98 -3.10
C ALA A 264 21.17 -16.42 -2.87
N ALA A 265 20.12 -16.62 -2.07
CA ALA A 265 19.56 -17.94 -1.81
C ALA A 265 18.98 -18.60 -3.08
N MET A 266 18.30 -17.83 -3.93
CA MET A 266 17.82 -18.29 -5.23
C MET A 266 18.97 -18.74 -6.13
N THR A 267 20.10 -18.03 -6.10
CA THR A 267 21.29 -18.37 -6.88
C THR A 267 21.97 -19.63 -6.37
N ALA A 268 22.15 -19.75 -5.05
CA ALA A 268 22.73 -20.93 -4.41
C ALA A 268 21.89 -22.19 -4.61
N ALA A 269 20.56 -22.05 -4.61
CA ALA A 269 19.64 -23.17 -4.79
C ALA A 269 19.53 -23.68 -6.24
N LYS A 270 20.11 -23.00 -7.25
CA LYS A 270 19.97 -23.39 -8.68
C LYS A 270 20.27 -24.87 -8.97
N PRO A 271 21.30 -25.52 -8.38
CA PRO A 271 21.60 -26.94 -8.65
C PRO A 271 20.48 -27.89 -8.23
N ILE A 272 19.69 -27.52 -7.22
CA ILE A 272 18.61 -28.37 -6.65
C ILE A 272 17.22 -27.85 -7.02
N ARG A 273 17.11 -26.58 -7.42
CA ARG A 273 15.90 -25.85 -7.81
C ARG A 273 16.20 -24.98 -9.03
N ALA A 274 16.23 -25.61 -10.20
CA ALA A 274 16.62 -24.94 -11.45
C ALA A 274 15.71 -23.77 -11.84
N LYS A 275 14.41 -23.85 -11.54
CA LYS A 275 13.42 -22.81 -11.86
C LYS A 275 13.05 -21.99 -10.63
N ALA A 276 12.86 -20.68 -10.81
CA ALA A 276 12.41 -19.78 -9.74
C ALA A 276 11.08 -20.26 -9.11
N SER A 277 10.15 -20.82 -9.90
CA SER A 277 8.90 -21.37 -9.36
C SER A 277 9.12 -22.54 -8.39
N GLN A 278 10.11 -23.40 -8.65
CA GLN A 278 10.47 -24.51 -7.77
C GLN A 278 11.10 -23.99 -6.48
N PHE A 279 11.96 -22.97 -6.57
CA PHE A 279 12.51 -22.31 -5.39
C PHE A 279 11.40 -21.74 -4.51
N PHE A 280 10.50 -20.92 -5.07
CA PHE A 280 9.41 -20.32 -4.29
C PHE A 280 8.44 -21.35 -3.73
N SER A 281 8.10 -22.40 -4.49
CA SER A 281 7.25 -23.49 -3.98
C SER A 281 7.85 -24.17 -2.75
N TRP A 282 9.18 -24.27 -2.67
CA TRP A 282 9.86 -24.78 -1.50
C TRP A 282 9.97 -23.73 -0.39
N ALA A 283 10.35 -22.50 -0.73
CA ALA A 283 10.58 -21.43 0.23
C ALA A 283 9.29 -20.96 0.95
N GLU A 284 8.14 -21.07 0.30
CA GLU A 284 6.82 -20.73 0.87
C GLU A 284 6.22 -21.88 1.69
N ALA A 285 6.83 -23.08 1.68
CA ALA A 285 6.37 -24.22 2.45
C ALA A 285 7.13 -24.34 3.79
N PRO A 286 6.47 -24.79 4.88
CA PRO A 286 7.15 -25.12 6.13
C PRO A 286 8.22 -26.20 5.90
N SER A 287 9.42 -25.97 6.44
CA SER A 287 10.52 -26.94 6.37
C SER A 287 10.79 -27.56 7.74
N THR A 288 10.68 -28.88 7.84
CA THR A 288 10.99 -29.62 9.08
C THR A 288 12.44 -29.43 9.51
N TYR A 289 13.36 -29.28 8.56
CA TYR A 289 14.79 -29.03 8.81
C TYR A 289 15.08 -27.62 9.34
N LEU A 290 14.15 -26.68 9.14
CA LEU A 290 14.27 -25.29 9.62
C LEU A 290 13.25 -25.02 10.74
N GLY A 291 12.96 -26.05 11.56
CA GLY A 291 12.07 -25.93 12.71
C GLY A 291 10.63 -25.60 12.35
N ASN A 292 10.11 -26.14 11.24
CA ASN A 292 8.80 -25.84 10.65
C ASN A 292 8.60 -24.36 10.25
N LYS A 293 9.67 -23.57 10.17
CA LYS A 293 9.61 -22.23 9.58
C LYS A 293 9.63 -22.32 8.06
N ARG A 294 9.10 -21.30 7.41
CA ARG A 294 9.20 -21.17 5.95
C ARG A 294 10.54 -20.50 5.60
N PRO A 295 11.35 -21.06 4.68
CA PRO A 295 12.59 -20.43 4.26
C PRO A 295 12.41 -18.97 3.80
N ILE A 296 11.26 -18.63 3.20
CA ILE A 296 10.99 -17.27 2.72
C ILE A 296 10.93 -16.24 3.86
N ASP A 297 10.43 -16.63 5.04
CA ASP A 297 10.36 -15.75 6.22
C ASP A 297 11.73 -15.63 6.89
N LEU A 298 12.55 -16.69 6.84
CA LEU A 298 13.92 -16.68 7.35
C LEU A 298 14.85 -15.79 6.51
N LEU A 299 14.52 -15.54 5.24
CA LEU A 299 15.30 -14.68 4.36
C LEU A 299 15.06 -13.17 4.60
N GLU A 300 14.34 -12.80 5.68
CA GLU A 300 14.08 -11.39 6.01
C GLU A 300 15.22 -10.74 6.83
N ASP A 301 16.13 -11.53 7.41
CA ASP A 301 17.29 -11.08 8.16
C ASP A 301 18.54 -11.96 7.93
N ASP A 302 19.70 -11.50 8.38
CA ASP A 302 20.98 -12.17 8.12
C ASP A 302 21.12 -13.51 8.87
N GLU A 303 20.51 -13.65 10.06
CA GLU A 303 20.60 -14.87 10.88
C GLU A 303 19.77 -15.99 10.24
N GLY A 304 18.52 -15.70 9.88
CA GLY A 304 17.66 -16.64 9.19
C GLY A 304 18.21 -17.00 7.81
N ALA A 305 18.78 -16.05 7.08
CA ALA A 305 19.41 -16.34 5.79
C ALA A 305 20.61 -17.28 5.93
N ALA A 306 21.45 -17.13 6.97
CA ALA A 306 22.54 -18.07 7.23
C ALA A 306 22.04 -19.51 7.48
N GLN A 307 20.90 -19.67 8.14
CA GLN A 307 20.26 -20.99 8.34
C GLN A 307 19.80 -21.58 7.00
N VAL A 308 19.15 -20.77 6.16
CA VAL A 308 18.68 -21.18 4.84
C VAL A 308 19.86 -21.58 3.93
N MET A 309 20.94 -20.80 3.93
CA MET A 309 22.14 -21.09 3.14
C MET A 309 22.83 -22.38 3.59
N THR A 310 22.99 -22.58 4.90
CA THR A 310 23.54 -23.82 5.49
C THR A 310 22.74 -25.05 5.06
N TYR A 311 21.41 -24.94 5.03
CA TYR A 311 20.53 -26.00 4.54
C TYR A 311 20.78 -26.29 3.06
N ILE A 312 20.83 -25.26 2.20
CA ILE A 312 21.05 -25.42 0.76
C ILE A 312 22.38 -26.12 0.49
N GLU A 313 23.46 -25.66 1.13
CA GLU A 313 24.81 -26.22 0.98
C GLU A 313 24.88 -27.67 1.45
N THR A 314 24.30 -27.97 2.61
CA THR A 314 24.25 -29.34 3.14
C THR A 314 23.45 -30.26 2.23
N TYR A 315 22.30 -29.81 1.74
CA TYR A 315 21.47 -30.61 0.84
C TYR A 315 22.20 -30.92 -0.47
N ILE A 316 22.89 -29.92 -1.06
CA ILE A 316 23.71 -30.09 -2.26
C ILE A 316 24.83 -31.11 -2.00
N ARG A 317 25.59 -30.95 -0.91
CA ARG A 317 26.66 -31.88 -0.53
C ARG A 317 26.13 -33.31 -0.40
N ASP A 318 25.03 -33.50 0.31
CA ASP A 318 24.57 -34.83 0.71
C ASP A 318 23.83 -35.58 -0.42
N HIS A 319 23.22 -34.86 -1.37
CA HIS A 319 22.35 -35.45 -2.39
C HIS A 319 22.82 -35.25 -3.83
N LEU A 320 23.68 -34.27 -4.13
CA LEU A 320 24.25 -34.12 -5.48
C LEU A 320 25.64 -34.75 -5.58
N ALA A 321 26.47 -34.72 -4.54
CA ALA A 321 27.78 -35.40 -4.58
C ALA A 321 27.64 -36.92 -4.71
N LYS A 322 26.66 -37.53 -4.02
CA LYS A 322 26.42 -38.99 -4.10
C LYS A 322 25.95 -39.49 -5.46
N ASN A 323 25.33 -38.64 -6.27
CA ASN A 323 24.87 -39.00 -7.61
C ASN A 323 25.96 -38.84 -8.67
N ALA A 324 27.07 -38.15 -8.37
CA ALA A 324 28.22 -38.02 -9.27
C ALA A 324 29.24 -39.17 -9.13
N ASP A 325 29.20 -39.92 -8.01
CA ASP A 325 30.06 -41.10 -7.78
C ASP A 325 29.44 -42.43 -8.26
N LEU A 326 28.28 -42.37 -8.94
CA LEU A 326 27.53 -43.54 -9.44
C LEU A 326 27.43 -43.61 -10.97
N ASP A 327 28.07 -42.69 -11.69
CA ASP A 327 28.28 -42.70 -13.15
C ASP A 327 29.78 -42.91 -13.47
#